data_AF-A0A0D6LI79-F1
#
_entry.id   AF-A0A0D6LI79-F1
#
_cell.length_a   1.000
_cell.length_b   1.000
_cell.length_c   1.000
_cell.angle_alpha   90.00
_cell.angle_beta   90.00
_cell.angle_gamma   90.00
#
_symmetry.space_group_name_H-M   'P 1'
#
loop_
_entity.id
_entity.type
_entity.pdbx_description
1 polymer ?
#
loop_
_entity_poly.entity_id
_entity_poly.type
_entity_poly.pdbx_seq_one_letter_code
_entity_poly.pdbx_strand_id
1 'polypeptide(L)'
;MMENAVVCNSTSNGGWLNEERAEMPFRTERVYTLEFVANYGQIQVLLNGAPLTSFSERLPSSEIHSVEIGGDVHVHSAHIH
;
A
#
# COMPACT_ATOMS: atom_id res chain seq x y z
N MET A 1 -9.34 -5.22 19.31
CA MET A 1 -7.94 -4.77 19.45
C MET A 1 -7.48 -4.36 18.06
N MET A 2 -6.74 -3.27 17.90
CA MET A 2 -6.15 -2.95 16.60
C MET A 2 -5.13 -4.04 16.27
N GLU A 3 -5.20 -4.58 15.05
CA GLU A 3 -4.21 -5.54 14.58
C GLU A 3 -2.87 -4.82 14.30
N ASN A 4 -1.76 -5.46 14.67
CA ASN A 4 -0.42 -4.90 14.45
C ASN A 4 0.18 -5.44 13.14
N ALA A 5 -0.49 -5.17 12.02
CA ALA A 5 -0.09 -5.63 10.70
C ALA A 5 -0.36 -4.60 9.60
N VAL A 6 0.42 -4.68 8.52
CA VAL A 6 0.06 -4.09 7.23
C VAL A 6 -0.73 -5.15 6.46
N VAL A 7 -1.89 -4.76 5.93
CA VAL A 7 -2.77 -5.64 5.16
C VAL A 7 -2.97 -5.06 3.77
N CYS A 8 -2.57 -5.82 2.75
CA CYS A 8 -2.79 -5.51 1.35
C CYS A 8 -3.93 -6.37 0.82
N ASN A 9 -4.84 -5.77 0.05
CA ASN A 9 -5.91 -6.51 -0.60
C ASN A 9 -6.38 -5.80 -1.87
N SER A 10 -7.23 -6.48 -2.64
CA SER A 10 -7.98 -5.94 -3.76
C SER A 10 -9.44 -6.35 -3.63
N THR A 11 -10.32 -5.61 -4.31
CA THR A 11 -11.73 -5.97 -4.40
C THR A 11 -12.05 -6.47 -5.80
N SER A 12 -13.04 -7.36 -5.89
CA SER A 12 -13.64 -7.78 -7.16
C SER A 12 -15.14 -7.90 -6.94
N ASN A 13 -15.93 -7.28 -7.83
CA ASN A 13 -17.38 -7.21 -7.72
C ASN A 13 -17.89 -6.72 -6.34
N GLY A 14 -17.17 -5.75 -5.74
CA GLY A 14 -17.51 -5.17 -4.44
C GLY A 14 -17.13 -6.03 -3.22
N GLY A 15 -16.57 -7.22 -3.41
CA GLY A 15 -16.09 -8.09 -2.32
C GLY A 15 -14.57 -8.02 -2.16
N TRP A 16 -14.10 -8.09 -0.91
CA TRP A 16 -12.68 -8.28 -0.60
C TRP A 16 -12.21 -9.68 -1.02
N LEU A 17 -11.00 -9.75 -1.54
CA LEU A 17 -10.33 -11.00 -1.91
C LEU A 17 -9.38 -11.46 -0.78
N ASN A 18 -8.42 -12.34 -1.09
CA ASN A 18 -7.47 -12.86 -0.10
C ASN A 18 -6.53 -11.76 0.40
N GLU A 19 -6.25 -11.73 1.70
CA GLU A 19 -5.31 -10.75 2.29
C GLU A 19 -3.85 -11.19 2.11
N GLU A 20 -2.98 -10.21 1.86
CA GLU A 20 -1.52 -10.35 1.96
C GLU A 20 -1.06 -9.51 3.15
N ARG A 21 -0.35 -10.13 4.10
CA ARG A 21 -0.04 -9.51 5.40
C ARG A 21 1.46 -9.37 5.59
N ALA A 22 1.88 -8.24 6.14
CA ALA A 22 3.24 -7.96 6.57
C ALA A 22 3.25 -7.41 8.01
N GLU A 23 4.41 -7.46 8.66
CA GLU A 23 4.58 -6.87 9.99
C GLU A 23 4.38 -5.34 9.94
N MET A 24 3.83 -4.76 11.02
CA MET A 24 3.63 -3.31 11.13
C MET A 24 4.97 -2.57 11.32
N PRO A 25 5.43 -1.75 10.35
CA PRO A 25 6.67 -1.01 10.49
C PRO A 25 6.47 0.39 11.10
N PHE A 26 5.21 0.86 11.16
CA PHE A 26 4.87 2.22 11.51
C PHE A 26 4.77 2.41 13.02
N ARG A 27 5.16 3.59 13.48
CA ARG A 27 4.95 4.09 14.83
C ARG A 27 4.39 5.50 14.72
N THR A 28 3.49 5.86 15.61
CA THR A 28 2.93 7.22 15.70
C THR A 28 4.05 8.24 15.92
N GLU A 29 3.81 9.49 15.54
CA GLU A 29 4.76 10.61 15.68
C GLU A 29 6.09 10.43 14.93
N ARG A 30 6.11 9.61 13.87
CA ARG A 30 7.25 9.47 12.95
C ARG A 30 6.87 9.78 11.52
N VAL A 31 7.83 10.35 10.77
CA VAL A 31 7.69 10.63 9.35
C VAL A 31 8.25 9.46 8.55
N TYR A 32 7.53 9.08 7.50
CA TYR A 32 7.88 8.00 6.59
C TYR A 32 7.69 8.45 5.15
N THR A 33 8.57 7.97 4.28
CA THR A 33 8.34 8.01 2.83
C THR A 33 7.83 6.64 2.39
N LEU A 34 6.64 6.61 1.80
CA LEU A 34 6.06 5.43 1.17
C LEU A 34 6.10 5.58 -0.34
N GLU A 35 6.60 4.56 -1.02
CA GLU A 35 6.69 4.52 -2.48
C GLU A 35 6.00 3.26 -2.98
N PHE A 36 5.16 3.41 -4.00
CA PHE A 36 4.46 2.32 -4.67
C PHE A 36 4.97 2.24 -6.10
N VAL A 37 5.61 1.12 -6.44
CA VAL A 37 6.28 0.93 -7.73
C VAL A 37 5.63 -0.25 -8.45
N ALA A 38 4.87 0.03 -9.51
CA ALA A 38 4.31 -1.01 -10.38
C ALA A 38 5.41 -1.63 -11.25
N ASN A 39 5.53 -2.96 -11.23
CA ASN A 39 6.56 -3.70 -11.94
C ASN A 39 6.05 -5.08 -12.35
N TYR A 40 5.87 -5.34 -13.66
CA TYR A 40 5.51 -6.66 -14.23
C TYR A 40 4.49 -7.49 -13.42
N GLY A 41 3.33 -6.90 -13.09
CA GLY A 41 2.24 -7.61 -12.39
C GLY A 41 2.36 -7.66 -10.86
N GLN A 42 3.23 -6.84 -10.28
CA GLN A 42 3.30 -6.61 -8.84
C GLN A 42 3.49 -5.13 -8.53
N ILE A 43 2.99 -4.70 -7.39
CA ILE A 43 3.25 -3.39 -6.82
C ILE A 43 4.23 -3.59 -5.66
N GLN A 44 5.46 -3.11 -5.84
CA GLN A 44 6.46 -3.08 -4.78
C GLN A 44 6.21 -1.87 -3.88
N VAL A 45 6.20 -2.09 -2.57
CA VAL A 45 6.06 -1.04 -1.56
C VAL A 45 7.39 -0.84 -0.87
N LEU A 46 7.92 0.38 -0.95
CA LEU A 46 9.14 0.77 -0.24
C LEU A 46 8.78 1.67 0.94
N LEU A 47 9.49 1.47 2.05
CA LEU A 47 9.45 2.33 3.22
C LEU A 47 10.83 2.95 3.42
N ASN A 48 10.91 4.27 3.32
CA ASN A 48 12.16 5.02 3.40
C ASN A 48 13.24 4.48 2.43
N GLY A 49 12.83 4.17 1.19
CA GLY A 49 13.71 3.60 0.15
C GLY A 49 14.08 2.12 0.31
N ALA A 50 13.63 1.43 1.36
CA ALA A 50 13.88 0.00 1.57
C ALA A 50 12.62 -0.84 1.30
N PRO A 51 12.73 -2.08 0.77
CA PRO A 51 11.57 -2.94 0.54
C PRO A 51 10.81 -3.24 1.84
N LEU A 52 9.52 -2.93 1.86
CA LEU A 52 8.59 -3.29 2.93
C LEU A 52 7.84 -4.58 2.58
N THR A 53 7.16 -4.57 1.44
CA THR A 53 6.37 -5.71 0.94
C THR A 53 6.18 -5.59 -0.58
N SER A 54 5.68 -6.63 -1.21
CA SER A 54 5.15 -6.58 -2.57
C SER A 54 3.72 -7.12 -2.58
N PHE A 55 2.89 -6.58 -3.47
CA PHE A 55 1.52 -7.00 -3.67
C PHE A 55 1.35 -7.52 -5.09
N SER A 56 0.83 -8.73 -5.24
CA SER A 56 0.57 -9.29 -6.58
C SER A 56 -0.66 -8.63 -7.19
N GLU A 57 -0.51 -7.99 -8.35
CA GLU A 57 -1.62 -7.33 -9.04
C GLU A 57 -2.69 -8.36 -9.43
N ARG A 58 -3.95 -8.10 -9.07
CA ARG A 58 -5.11 -8.93 -9.46
C ARG A 58 -5.94 -8.29 -10.59
N LEU A 59 -5.62 -7.04 -10.89
CA LEU A 59 -6.12 -6.25 -12.01
C LEU A 59 -4.93 -5.48 -12.59
N PRO A 60 -4.91 -5.19 -13.91
CA PRO A 60 -3.80 -4.47 -14.53
C PRO A 60 -3.61 -3.09 -13.90
N SER A 61 -2.38 -2.78 -13.45
CA SER A 61 -2.06 -1.43 -12.94
C SER A 61 -2.33 -0.31 -13.94
N SER A 62 -2.39 -0.61 -15.24
CA SER A 62 -2.79 0.34 -16.29
C SER A 62 -4.23 0.87 -16.17
N GLU A 63 -5.08 0.20 -15.38
CA GLU A 63 -6.47 0.63 -15.14
C GLU A 63 -6.61 1.54 -13.91
N ILE A 64 -5.52 1.77 -13.16
CA ILE A 64 -5.54 2.65 -11.99
C ILE A 64 -5.69 4.10 -12.46
N HIS A 65 -6.75 4.76 -11.99
CA HIS A 65 -7.05 6.16 -12.34
C HIS A 65 -7.23 7.08 -11.12
N SER A 66 -7.13 6.54 -9.90
CA SER A 66 -7.37 7.29 -8.66
C SER A 66 -6.52 6.74 -7.52
N VAL A 67 -6.10 7.65 -6.64
CA VAL A 67 -5.43 7.35 -5.38
C VAL A 67 -6.26 7.96 -4.26
N GLU A 68 -6.53 7.18 -3.22
CA GLU A 68 -7.21 7.63 -2.01
C GLU A 68 -6.30 7.38 -0.80
N ILE A 69 -6.19 8.37 0.09
CA ILE A 69 -5.46 8.27 1.34
C ILE A 69 -6.41 8.70 2.46
N GLY A 70 -6.65 7.81 3.41
CA GLY A 70 -7.58 8.04 4.52
C GLY A 70 -7.11 7.41 5.83
N GLY A 71 -7.89 7.60 6.89
CA GLY A 71 -7.57 7.15 8.25
C GLY A 71 -6.71 8.14 9.03
N ASP A 72 -6.07 7.64 10.09
CA ASP A 72 -5.29 8.44 11.04
C ASP A 72 -3.87 8.73 10.49
N VAL A 73 -3.80 9.57 9.46
CA VAL A 73 -2.54 9.93 8.78
C VAL A 73 -2.49 11.42 8.43
N HIS A 74 -1.32 12.03 8.62
CA HIS A 74 -1.02 13.35 8.07
C HIS A 74 -0.19 13.21 6.79
N VAL A 75 -0.72 13.71 5.67
CA VAL A 75 -0.01 13.67 4.37
C VAL A 75 0.81 14.95 4.21
N HIS A 76 2.13 14.82 4.26
CA HIS A 76 3.04 15.94 4.02
C HIS A 76 3.17 16.26 2.52
N SER A 77 3.31 15.24 1.68
CA SER A 77 3.42 15.37 0.23
C SER A 77 2.92 14.11 -0.48
N ALA A 78 2.49 14.26 -1.74
CA ALA A 78 2.20 13.17 -2.65
C ALA A 78 2.81 13.51 -4.02
N HIS A 79 3.44 12.53 -4.66
CA HIS A 79 4.11 12.70 -5.94
C HIS A 79 3.82 11.49 -6.84
N ILE A 80 3.54 11.74 -8.12
CA ILE A 80 3.27 10.72 -9.14
C ILE A 80 4.23 10.99 -10.31
N HIS A 81 4.89 9.94 -10.80
CA HIS A 81 5.80 9.98 -11.95
C HIS A 81 5.10 9.53 -13.23
#